data_AF-A0A936HR00-F1
#
_entry.id   AF-A0A936HR00-F1
#
_cell.length_a   1.000
_cell.length_b   1.000
_cell.length_c   1.000
_cell.angle_alpha   90.00
_cell.angle_beta   90.00
_cell.angle_gamma   90.00
#
_symmetry.space_group_name_H-M   'P 1'
#
loop_
_entity.id
_entity.type
_entity.pdbx_description
1 polymer ?
#
loop_
_entity_poly.entity_id
_entity_poly.type
_entity_poly.pdbx_seq_one_letter_code
_entity_poly.pdbx_strand_id
1 'polypeptide(L)'
;MKQSQRATQLLMAMLAMLTIAGCTNYGTKLEFKKGELYYTENTTEADAKKLGDYLLAQGYFDDTETRTVQLDKKDGTHHVRFVVKEEYQTSPKALELFTPIGAELSKAVFGGAKIVVDICDETLETKQTLSASGDQPA
;
A
#
# COMPACT_ATOMS: atom_id res chain seq x y z
N MET A 1 15.90 -5.04 57.47
CA MET A 1 16.36 -5.50 56.14
C MET A 1 15.18 -5.63 55.15
N LYS A 2 14.43 -4.53 54.89
CA LYS A 2 13.17 -4.56 54.11
C LYS A 2 13.09 -3.48 53.02
N GLN A 3 14.20 -2.75 52.79
CA GLN A 3 14.29 -1.67 51.79
C GLN A 3 14.81 -2.15 50.43
N SER A 4 15.67 -3.17 50.39
CA SER A 4 16.27 -3.70 49.16
C SER A 4 15.26 -4.42 48.22
N GLN A 5 14.18 -4.99 48.76
CA GLN A 5 13.14 -5.66 47.95
C GLN A 5 12.21 -4.69 47.21
N ARG A 6 12.01 -3.45 47.70
CA ARG A 6 11.13 -2.47 47.05
C ARG A 6 11.77 -1.81 45.83
N ALA A 7 13.09 -1.58 45.87
CA ALA A 7 13.84 -1.03 44.74
C ALA A 7 13.91 -2.02 43.57
N THR A 8 14.06 -3.31 43.86
CA THR A 8 14.16 -4.36 42.83
C THR A 8 12.80 -4.66 42.18
N GLN A 9 11.69 -4.57 42.92
CA GLN A 9 10.33 -4.69 42.35
C GLN A 9 9.93 -3.50 41.47
N LEU A 10 10.46 -2.30 41.70
CA LEU A 10 10.20 -1.14 40.85
C LEU A 10 11.06 -1.16 39.56
N LEU A 11 12.20 -1.85 39.56
CA LEU A 11 13.06 -1.98 38.38
C LEU A 11 12.52 -3.00 37.34
N MET A 12 11.68 -3.96 37.75
CA MET A 12 11.07 -4.94 36.85
C MET A 12 9.71 -4.51 36.25
N ALA A 13 9.12 -3.41 36.71
CA ALA A 13 7.83 -2.93 36.20
C ALA A 13 7.95 -1.86 35.08
N MET A 14 9.16 -1.36 34.79
CA MET A 14 9.41 -0.39 33.70
C MET A 14 9.89 -1.04 32.40
N LEU A 15 10.17 -2.35 32.38
CA LEU A 15 10.58 -3.08 31.18
C LEU A 15 9.39 -3.80 30.52
N ALA A 16 8.24 -3.13 30.48
CA ALA A 16 7.04 -3.59 29.80
C ALA A 16 6.38 -2.47 28.97
N MET A 17 7.16 -1.51 28.49
CA MET A 17 6.73 -0.68 27.37
C MET A 17 7.15 -1.36 26.06
N LEU A 18 6.22 -2.22 25.65
CA LEU A 18 5.99 -2.76 24.32
C LEU A 18 6.88 -2.12 23.23
N THR A 19 7.85 -2.89 22.77
CA THR A 19 8.43 -2.75 21.44
C THR A 19 7.36 -3.12 20.42
N ILE A 20 6.42 -2.23 20.12
CA ILE A 20 5.72 -2.27 18.83
C ILE A 20 6.70 -1.72 17.81
N ALA A 21 7.73 -2.51 17.49
CA ALA A 21 8.38 -2.38 16.21
C ALA A 21 7.31 -2.78 15.20
N GLY A 22 6.55 -1.80 14.70
CA GLY A 22 5.71 -1.99 13.54
C GLY A 22 6.63 -2.33 12.38
N CYS A 23 6.92 -3.62 12.20
CA CYS A 23 7.48 -4.10 10.96
C CYS A 23 6.38 -3.88 9.92
N THR A 24 6.41 -2.73 9.25
CA THR A 24 5.60 -2.48 8.07
C THR A 24 6.14 -3.40 6.96
N ASN A 25 5.57 -4.61 6.88
CA ASN A 25 5.88 -5.53 5.81
C ASN A 25 5.09 -5.13 4.58
N TYR A 26 5.73 -4.37 3.68
CA TYR A 26 5.13 -4.02 2.39
C TYR A 26 5.12 -5.19 1.40
N GLY A 27 5.75 -6.31 1.74
CA GLY A 27 5.94 -7.46 0.85
C GLY A 27 7.25 -7.38 0.07
N THR A 28 7.34 -8.14 -1.02
CA THR A 28 8.54 -8.22 -1.85
C THR A 28 8.57 -7.07 -2.85
N LYS A 29 9.74 -6.43 -3.01
CA LYS A 29 9.96 -5.30 -3.92
C LYS A 29 10.40 -5.76 -5.31
N LEU A 30 9.79 -5.18 -6.34
CA LEU A 30 10.25 -5.15 -7.73
C LEU A 30 10.59 -3.70 -8.11
N GLU A 31 11.64 -3.49 -8.90
CA GLU A 31 12.06 -2.16 -9.34
C GLU A 31 11.82 -1.97 -10.85
N PHE A 32 11.26 -0.82 -11.20
CA PHE A 32 10.96 -0.41 -12.57
C PHE A 32 11.48 1.01 -12.78
N LYS A 33 12.73 1.15 -13.27
CA LYS A 33 13.45 2.44 -13.25
C LYS A 33 13.53 2.98 -11.82
N LYS A 34 13.03 4.19 -11.54
CA LYS A 34 12.88 4.72 -10.17
C LYS A 34 11.59 4.27 -9.49
N GLY A 35 10.70 3.60 -10.21
CA GLY A 35 9.45 3.05 -9.68
C GLY A 35 9.69 1.86 -8.76
N GLU A 36 8.94 1.81 -7.67
CA GLU A 36 8.95 0.72 -6.70
C GLU A 36 7.59 0.05 -6.70
N LEU A 37 7.56 -1.25 -6.97
CA LEU A 37 6.35 -2.04 -6.87
C LEU A 37 6.53 -3.12 -5.82
N TYR A 38 5.80 -3.00 -4.73
CA TYR A 38 5.74 -4.03 -3.69
C TYR A 38 4.60 -4.99 -3.97
N TYR A 39 4.75 -6.27 -3.63
CA TYR A 39 3.66 -7.22 -3.66
C TYR A 39 3.65 -8.11 -2.42
N THR A 40 2.45 -8.34 -1.87
CA THR A 40 2.26 -9.14 -0.66
C THR A 40 2.26 -10.64 -0.98
N GLU A 41 2.25 -11.48 0.06
CA GLU A 41 2.08 -12.93 -0.09
C GLU A 41 0.70 -13.35 -0.61
N ASN A 42 -0.29 -12.43 -0.63
CA ASN A 42 -1.65 -12.70 -1.10
C ASN A 42 -1.79 -12.63 -2.63
N THR A 43 -0.73 -12.24 -3.33
CA THR A 43 -0.70 -12.14 -4.79
C THR A 43 0.54 -12.86 -5.34
N THR A 44 0.66 -12.91 -6.68
CA THR A 44 1.79 -13.54 -7.34
C THR A 44 2.78 -12.51 -7.87
N GLU A 45 4.07 -12.88 -7.89
CA GLU A 45 5.10 -12.07 -8.56
C GLU A 45 4.79 -11.87 -10.05
N ALA A 46 4.18 -12.86 -10.70
CA ALA A 46 3.78 -12.75 -12.10
C ALA A 46 2.75 -11.63 -12.31
N ASP A 47 1.77 -11.50 -11.42
CA ASP A 47 0.78 -10.41 -11.49
C ASP A 47 1.39 -9.06 -11.12
N ALA A 48 2.29 -9.04 -10.13
CA ALA A 48 3.08 -7.86 -9.78
C ALA A 48 3.92 -7.36 -10.96
N LYS A 49 4.56 -8.28 -11.69
CA LYS A 49 5.35 -7.95 -12.89
C LYS A 49 4.48 -7.41 -14.02
N LYS A 50 3.32 -8.01 -14.31
CA LYS A 50 2.39 -7.50 -15.32
C LYS A 50 1.94 -6.07 -15.00
N LEU A 51 1.63 -5.79 -13.74
CA LEU A 51 1.26 -4.45 -13.29
C LEU A 51 2.42 -3.47 -13.47
N GLY A 52 3.62 -3.84 -13.03
CA GLY A 52 4.79 -2.96 -13.16
C GLY A 52 5.19 -2.69 -14.61
N ASP A 53 5.17 -3.71 -15.48
CA ASP A 53 5.39 -3.56 -16.92
C ASP A 53 4.35 -2.61 -17.53
N TYR A 54 3.07 -2.73 -17.11
CA TYR A 54 2.00 -1.85 -17.55
C TYR A 54 2.23 -0.40 -17.14
N LEU A 55 2.52 -0.15 -15.86
CA LEU A 55 2.77 1.19 -15.33
C LEU A 55 4.01 1.83 -15.95
N LEU A 56 5.04 1.05 -16.25
CA LEU A 56 6.20 1.49 -17.01
C LEU A 56 5.81 1.89 -18.45
N ALA A 57 5.00 1.09 -19.13
CA ALA A 57 4.55 1.37 -20.49
C ALA A 57 3.63 2.60 -20.58
N GLN A 58 2.82 2.87 -19.56
CA GLN A 58 2.00 4.09 -19.45
C GLN A 58 2.81 5.33 -19.03
N GLY A 59 4.10 5.18 -18.72
CA GLY A 59 4.96 6.27 -18.26
C GLY A 59 4.71 6.68 -16.81
N TYR A 60 3.92 5.92 -16.05
CA TYR A 60 3.77 6.15 -14.61
C TYR A 60 5.07 5.82 -13.86
N PHE A 61 5.77 4.76 -14.26
CA PHE A 61 7.16 4.56 -13.82
C PHE A 61 8.12 5.15 -14.85
N ASP A 62 9.04 5.98 -14.40
CA ASP A 62 10.04 6.65 -15.23
C ASP A 62 11.36 6.84 -14.48
N ASP A 63 12.29 7.59 -15.07
CA ASP A 63 13.62 7.88 -14.50
C ASP A 63 13.65 9.21 -13.72
N THR A 64 12.52 9.90 -13.57
CA THR A 64 12.43 11.26 -13.04
C THR A 64 12.20 11.25 -11.53
N GLU A 65 11.16 10.58 -11.06
CA GLU A 65 10.74 10.55 -9.65
C GLU A 65 10.52 9.12 -9.17
N THR A 66 10.78 8.88 -7.89
CA THR A 66 10.38 7.64 -7.23
C THR A 66 8.88 7.65 -7.02
N ARG A 67 8.20 6.61 -7.52
CA ARG A 67 6.77 6.39 -7.30
C ARG A 67 6.60 4.97 -6.76
N THR A 68 5.78 4.84 -5.73
CA THR A 68 5.60 3.56 -5.03
C THR A 68 4.18 3.06 -5.22
N VAL A 69 4.07 1.79 -5.64
CA VAL A 69 2.81 1.07 -5.78
C VAL A 69 2.91 -0.22 -4.98
N GLN A 70 1.81 -0.67 -4.38
CA GLN A 70 1.70 -2.00 -3.80
C GLN A 70 0.57 -2.77 -4.46
N LEU A 71 0.83 -4.03 -4.80
CA LEU A 71 -0.18 -5.00 -5.17
C LEU A 71 -0.48 -5.93 -3.99
N ASP A 72 -1.73 -5.93 -3.56
CA ASP A 72 -2.25 -6.88 -2.58
C ASP A 72 -3.52 -7.54 -3.12
N LYS A 73 -3.99 -8.57 -2.43
CA LYS A 73 -5.26 -9.21 -2.74
C LYS A 73 -6.01 -9.49 -1.45
N LYS A 74 -7.25 -8.99 -1.35
CA LYS A 74 -8.13 -9.17 -0.20
C LYS A 74 -9.47 -9.71 -0.69
N ASP A 75 -9.93 -10.82 -0.12
CA ASP A 75 -11.22 -11.43 -0.45
C ASP A 75 -11.45 -11.64 -1.96
N GLY A 76 -10.38 -12.04 -2.67
CA GLY A 76 -10.41 -12.26 -4.11
C GLY A 76 -10.36 -11.00 -4.98
N THR A 77 -10.32 -9.81 -4.37
CA THR A 77 -10.22 -8.50 -5.04
C THR A 77 -8.77 -8.03 -5.04
N HIS A 78 -8.28 -7.59 -6.21
CA HIS A 78 -6.95 -6.99 -6.30
C HIS A 78 -7.00 -5.56 -5.75
N HIS A 79 -6.11 -5.26 -4.82
CA HIS A 79 -5.89 -3.91 -4.31
C HIS A 79 -4.63 -3.35 -4.94
N VAL A 80 -4.78 -2.34 -5.78
CA VAL A 80 -3.66 -1.60 -6.38
C VAL A 80 -3.53 -0.29 -5.63
N ARG A 81 -2.51 -0.21 -4.79
CA ARG A 81 -2.35 0.86 -3.80
C ARG A 81 -1.27 1.82 -4.27
N PHE A 82 -1.62 3.08 -4.49
CA PHE A 82 -0.73 4.11 -4.99
C PHE A 82 -0.33 5.06 -3.86
N VAL A 83 0.97 5.27 -3.67
CA VAL A 83 1.46 6.37 -2.84
C VAL A 83 1.24 7.67 -3.58
N VAL A 84 0.51 8.59 -2.95
CA VAL A 84 0.17 9.90 -3.51
C VAL A 84 0.57 10.98 -2.50
N LYS A 85 1.06 12.12 -2.98
CA LYS A 85 1.44 13.24 -2.10
C LYS A 85 0.23 13.75 -1.32
N GLU A 86 0.44 14.11 -0.05
CA GLU A 86 -0.60 14.44 0.93
C GLU A 86 -1.65 15.42 0.39
N GLU A 87 -1.20 16.48 -0.29
CA GLU A 87 -2.07 17.52 -0.85
C GLU A 87 -3.05 17.02 -1.93
N TYR A 88 -2.82 15.82 -2.49
CA TYR A 88 -3.66 15.21 -3.51
C TYR A 88 -4.51 14.05 -3.00
N GLN A 89 -4.23 13.51 -1.81
CA GLN A 89 -4.90 12.30 -1.30
C GLN A 89 -6.40 12.50 -1.05
N THR A 90 -6.84 13.73 -0.80
CA THR A 90 -8.26 14.08 -0.55
C THR A 90 -8.83 15.09 -1.54
N SER A 91 -8.03 15.50 -2.53
CA SER A 91 -8.45 16.46 -3.54
C SER A 91 -9.44 15.79 -4.52
N PRO A 92 -10.70 16.26 -4.63
CA PRO A 92 -11.68 15.64 -5.52
C PRO A 92 -11.18 15.53 -6.96
N LYS A 93 -10.50 16.58 -7.45
CA LYS A 93 -9.91 16.60 -8.80
C LYS A 93 -8.82 15.55 -8.97
N ALA A 94 -8.01 15.31 -7.94
CA ALA A 94 -6.98 14.27 -8.02
C ALA A 94 -7.62 12.88 -8.00
N LEU A 95 -8.61 12.65 -7.12
CA LEU A 95 -9.33 11.38 -7.02
C LEU A 95 -10.08 11.03 -8.31
N GLU A 96 -10.67 12.02 -8.99
CA GLU A 96 -11.30 11.84 -10.30
C GLU A 96 -10.33 11.28 -11.37
N LEU A 97 -9.03 11.58 -11.28
CA LEU A 97 -8.03 11.02 -12.19
C LEU A 97 -7.73 9.54 -11.91
N PHE A 98 -7.91 9.08 -10.66
CA PHE A 98 -7.68 7.69 -10.27
C PHE A 98 -8.92 6.79 -10.47
N THR A 99 -10.12 7.35 -10.45
CA THR A 99 -11.38 6.60 -10.67
C THR A 99 -11.38 5.70 -11.90
N PRO A 100 -10.95 6.13 -13.12
CA PRO A 100 -10.97 5.26 -14.29
C PRO A 100 -9.88 4.15 -14.25
N ILE A 101 -8.83 4.32 -13.45
CA ILE A 101 -7.65 3.42 -13.44
C ILE A 101 -8.05 2.00 -13.03
N GLY A 102 -8.95 1.84 -12.07
CA GLY A 102 -9.36 0.50 -11.62
C GLY A 102 -9.99 -0.34 -12.74
N ALA A 103 -10.84 0.29 -13.56
CA ALA A 103 -11.49 -0.37 -14.70
C ALA A 103 -10.49 -0.67 -15.84
N GLU A 104 -9.52 0.22 -16.04
CA GLU A 104 -8.45 0.05 -17.02
C GLU A 104 -7.53 -1.12 -16.64
N LEU A 105 -7.02 -1.13 -15.41
CA LEU A 105 -6.17 -2.22 -14.90
C LEU A 105 -6.90 -3.56 -14.92
N SER A 106 -8.20 -3.57 -14.60
CA SER A 106 -9.01 -4.78 -14.64
C SER A 106 -8.93 -5.42 -16.01
N LYS A 107 -9.16 -4.65 -17.07
CA LYS A 107 -9.16 -5.14 -18.45
C LYS A 107 -7.75 -5.42 -18.98
N ALA A 108 -6.81 -4.52 -18.76
CA ALA A 108 -5.50 -4.55 -19.41
C ALA A 108 -4.48 -5.46 -18.71
N VAL A 109 -4.59 -5.64 -17.38
CA VAL A 109 -3.59 -6.35 -16.57
C VAL A 109 -4.15 -7.63 -15.98
N PHE A 110 -5.38 -7.58 -15.44
CA PHE A 110 -5.94 -8.66 -14.63
C PHE A 110 -7.10 -9.42 -15.30
N GLY A 111 -7.26 -9.31 -16.63
CA GLY A 111 -8.18 -10.14 -17.40
C GLY A 111 -9.66 -10.02 -16.99
N GLY A 112 -10.08 -8.85 -16.52
CA GLY A 112 -11.44 -8.57 -16.04
C GLY A 112 -11.68 -8.85 -14.55
N ALA A 113 -10.63 -9.15 -13.76
CA ALA A 113 -10.78 -9.36 -12.32
C ALA A 113 -11.25 -8.10 -11.57
N LYS A 114 -11.82 -8.30 -10.37
CA LYS A 114 -12.22 -7.19 -9.49
C LYS A 114 -10.99 -6.45 -9.00
N ILE A 115 -11.04 -5.12 -9.09
CA ILE A 115 -9.97 -4.22 -8.65
C ILE A 115 -10.54 -3.10 -7.80
N VAL A 116 -9.79 -2.77 -6.77
CA VAL A 116 -9.92 -1.57 -5.96
C VAL A 116 -8.61 -0.78 -6.08
N VAL A 117 -8.74 0.53 -6.24
CA VAL A 117 -7.60 1.45 -6.22
C VAL A 117 -7.55 2.11 -4.86
N ASP A 118 -6.47 1.90 -4.11
CA ASP A 118 -6.26 2.58 -2.84
C ASP A 118 -5.29 3.75 -3.01
N ILE A 119 -5.63 4.90 -2.45
CA ILE A 119 -4.76 6.06 -2.35
C ILE A 119 -4.13 6.04 -0.97
N CYS A 120 -2.80 6.03 -0.93
CA CYS A 120 -2.02 5.87 0.29
C CYS A 120 -1.08 7.05 0.53
N ASP A 121 -0.64 7.17 1.78
CA ASP A 121 0.54 7.97 2.14
C ASP A 121 1.85 7.23 1.86
N GLU A 122 2.97 7.88 2.19
CA GLU A 122 4.33 7.35 1.98
C GLU A 122 4.63 6.07 2.76
N THR A 123 3.82 5.75 3.77
CA THR A 123 3.94 4.52 4.57
C THR A 123 2.99 3.42 4.10
N LEU A 124 2.37 3.59 2.92
CA LEU A 124 1.34 2.70 2.39
C LEU A 124 0.15 2.54 3.35
N GLU A 125 -0.16 3.56 4.15
CA GLU A 125 -1.42 3.63 4.90
C GLU A 125 -2.52 4.13 3.96
N THR A 126 -3.63 3.39 3.85
CA THR A 126 -4.75 3.79 2.97
C THR A 126 -5.48 5.00 3.54
N LYS A 127 -5.64 6.03 2.72
CA LYS A 127 -6.38 7.27 3.03
C LYS A 127 -7.70 7.36 2.28
N GLN A 128 -7.75 6.83 1.05
CA GLN A 128 -8.98 6.71 0.27
C GLN A 128 -9.01 5.38 -0.49
N THR A 129 -10.21 4.86 -0.71
CA THR A 129 -10.44 3.64 -1.47
C THR A 129 -11.43 3.95 -2.59
N LEU A 130 -11.00 3.74 -3.83
CA LEU A 130 -11.77 4.00 -5.04
C LEU A 130 -12.21 2.67 -5.66
N SER A 131 -13.51 2.42 -5.60
CA SER A 131 -14.14 1.21 -6.15
C SER A 131 -14.80 1.53 -7.49
N ALA A 132 -14.61 0.68 -8.50
CA ALA A 132 -15.27 0.82 -9.80
C ALA A 132 -16.81 0.60 -9.74
N SER A 133 -17.31 0.10 -8.61
CA SER A 133 -18.73 0.05 -8.25
C SER A 133 -18.92 1.03 -7.10
N GLY A 134 -19.85 1.97 -7.22
CA GLY A 134 -20.11 3.06 -6.28
C GLY A 134 -20.62 2.67 -4.88
N ASP A 135 -20.13 1.57 -4.31
CA ASP A 135 -20.25 1.28 -2.89
C ASP A 135 -19.03 1.88 -2.18
N GLN A 136 -19.11 3.18 -1.92
CA GLN A 136 -18.30 3.79 -0.88
C GLN A 136 -18.86 3.27 0.46
N PRO A 137 -18.07 2.58 1.30
CA PRO A 137 -18.53 2.24 2.63
C PRO A 137 -18.83 3.54 3.39
N ALA A 138 -20.03 3.60 3.98
CA ALA A 138 -20.54 4.70 4.78
C ALA A 138 -19.71 4.95 6.04
#